data_AF-A0A533VKQ0-F1
#
_entry.id   AF-A0A533VKQ0-F1
#
_cell.length_a   1.000
_cell.length_b   1.000
_cell.length_c   1.000
_cell.angle_alpha   90.00
_cell.angle_beta   90.00
_cell.angle_gamma   90.00
#
_symmetry.space_group_name_H-M   'P 1'
#
loop_
_entity.id
_entity.type
_entity.pdbx_description
1 polymer ?
#
loop_
_entity_poly.entity_id
_entity_poly.type
_entity_poly.pdbx_seq_one_letter_code
_entity_poly.pdbx_strand_id
1 'polypeptide(L)'
;MSGRPAFGPGFQDARSTLYRAEYAAVTLALLAYLIWRSLYLGGLDWLQTIFWALFPDLAAFVPIGASSKRRDWPGWGAGLYNLFHNVLLWGLGFAGSWVFLTGVYWPIFGWLAHITADRALGYGLRQASKPTRLKET
;
A
#
# COMPACT_ATOMS: atom_id res chain seq x y z
N MET A 1 21.60 2.39 -25.03
CA MET A 1 20.24 2.09 -25.53
C MET A 1 19.24 2.65 -24.54
N SER A 2 18.54 3.70 -24.93
CA SER A 2 17.55 4.44 -24.14
C SER A 2 16.32 3.55 -23.84
N GLY A 3 16.22 3.07 -22.60
CA GLY A 3 15.02 2.40 -22.12
C GLY A 3 13.87 3.39 -22.10
N ARG A 4 12.82 3.10 -22.87
CA ARG A 4 11.57 3.87 -22.85
C ARG A 4 11.10 4.08 -21.40
N PRO A 5 10.59 5.26 -21.03
CA PRO A 5 10.02 5.46 -19.70
C PRO A 5 8.93 4.42 -19.47
N ALA A 6 8.99 3.74 -18.32
CA ALA A 6 7.86 2.98 -17.82
C ALA A 6 6.66 3.94 -17.77
N PHE A 7 5.52 3.48 -18.30
CA PHE A 7 4.28 4.22 -18.50
C PHE A 7 4.06 5.42 -17.53
N GLY A 8 3.99 6.64 -18.08
CA GLY A 8 3.74 7.89 -17.35
C GLY A 8 4.87 8.94 -17.50
N PRO A 9 4.60 10.24 -17.30
CA PRO A 9 5.64 11.26 -17.29
C PRO A 9 6.63 11.04 -16.13
N GLY A 10 7.92 11.27 -16.38
CA GLY A 10 9.02 10.88 -15.47
C GLY A 10 8.98 11.45 -14.04
N PHE A 11 8.14 12.45 -13.76
CA PHE A 11 7.88 12.93 -12.40
C PHE A 11 7.01 12.00 -11.56
N GLN A 12 6.34 11.02 -12.18
CA GLN A 12 5.50 9.99 -11.53
C GLN A 12 6.25 8.67 -11.27
N ASP A 13 7.57 8.62 -11.52
CA ASP A 13 8.39 7.48 -11.10
C ASP A 13 8.43 7.43 -9.57
N ALA A 14 8.34 6.25 -8.96
CA ALA A 14 8.51 6.05 -7.51
C ALA A 14 9.86 6.57 -7.00
N ARG A 15 10.85 6.76 -7.87
CA ARG A 15 12.16 7.38 -7.56
C ARG A 15 12.14 8.91 -7.56
N SER A 16 11.08 9.55 -8.04
CA SER A 16 10.94 11.00 -8.11
C SER A 16 10.76 11.61 -6.70
N THR A 17 11.55 12.64 -6.38
CA THR A 17 11.41 13.39 -5.12
C THR A 17 10.06 14.08 -5.02
N LEU A 18 9.52 14.59 -6.13
CA LEU A 18 8.20 15.25 -6.16
C LEU A 18 7.09 14.25 -5.83
N TYR A 19 7.11 13.08 -6.48
CA TYR A 19 6.18 11.99 -6.19
C TYR A 19 6.19 11.61 -4.70
N ARG A 20 7.39 11.41 -4.14
CA ARG A 20 7.54 11.08 -2.72
C ARG A 20 7.06 12.21 -1.79
N ALA A 21 7.32 13.46 -2.16
CA ALA A 21 6.89 14.62 -1.39
C ALA A 21 5.35 14.79 -1.40
N GLU A 22 4.69 14.54 -2.54
CA GLU A 22 3.23 14.54 -2.65
C GLU A 22 2.62 13.51 -1.69
N TYR A 23 3.13 12.27 -1.72
CA TYR A 23 2.67 11.22 -0.81
C TYR A 23 3.00 11.50 0.66
N ALA A 24 4.15 12.14 0.93
CA ALA A 24 4.49 12.58 2.29
C ALA A 24 3.49 13.64 2.79
N ALA A 25 3.15 14.62 1.95
CA ALA A 25 2.16 15.65 2.28
C ALA A 25 0.78 15.05 2.57
N VAL A 26 0.33 14.09 1.75
CA VAL A 26 -0.93 13.36 1.99
C VAL A 26 -0.87 12.58 3.31
N THR A 27 0.24 11.89 3.58
CA THR A 27 0.42 11.14 4.83
C THR A 27 0.35 12.07 6.05
N LEU A 28 1.05 13.20 6.01
CA LEU A 28 1.04 14.18 7.09
C LEU A 28 -0.34 14.81 7.30
N ALA A 29 -1.06 15.11 6.21
CA ALA A 29 -2.43 15.63 6.29
C ALA A 29 -3.39 14.60 6.93
N LEU A 30 -3.27 13.32 6.57
CA LEU A 30 -4.06 12.24 7.18
C LEU A 30 -3.75 12.08 8.66
N LEU A 31 -2.47 12.07 9.05
CA LEU A 31 -2.08 11.99 10.46
C LEU A 31 -2.59 13.19 11.27
N ALA A 32 -2.43 14.40 10.73
CA ALA A 32 -2.94 15.62 11.35
C ALA A 32 -4.47 15.55 11.54
N TYR A 33 -5.22 15.08 10.53
CA TYR A 33 -6.65 14.88 10.62
C TYR A 33 -7.04 13.86 11.70
N LEU A 34 -6.37 12.71 11.74
CA LEU A 34 -6.66 11.65 12.73
C LEU A 34 -6.38 12.13 14.16
N ILE A 35 -5.25 12.81 14.38
CA ILE A 35 -4.89 13.41 15.67
C ILE A 35 -5.92 14.47 16.07
N TRP A 36 -6.20 15.44 15.19
CA TRP A 36 -7.18 16.49 15.44
C TRP A 36 -8.55 15.89 15.78
N ARG A 37 -9.02 14.92 14.99
CA ARG A 37 -10.28 14.25 15.25
C ARG A 37 -10.29 13.56 16.61
N SER A 38 -9.23 12.82 16.94
CA SER A 38 -9.11 12.14 18.23
C SER A 38 -9.19 13.10 19.41
N LEU A 39 -8.62 14.30 19.28
CA LEU A 39 -8.56 15.29 20.34
C LEU A 39 -9.87 16.07 20.50
N TYR A 40 -10.53 16.42 19.40
CA TYR A 40 -11.64 17.40 19.43
C TYR A 40 -13.02 16.80 19.15
N LEU A 41 -13.11 15.70 18.40
CA LEU A 41 -14.38 15.06 18.04
C LEU A 41 -14.58 13.70 18.72
N GLY A 42 -13.50 13.04 19.13
CA GLY A 42 -13.55 11.69 19.68
C GLY A 42 -14.05 10.64 18.68
N GLY A 43 -14.43 9.47 19.20
CA GLY A 43 -15.00 8.37 18.39
C GLY A 43 -14.04 7.73 17.39
N LEU A 44 -12.75 8.08 17.44
CA LEU A 44 -11.70 7.41 16.69
C LEU A 44 -11.35 6.09 17.37
N ASP A 45 -11.52 4.98 16.66
CA ASP A 45 -11.04 3.69 17.11
C ASP A 45 -9.56 3.53 16.70
N TRP A 46 -8.67 3.84 17.62
CA TRP A 46 -7.23 3.73 17.40
C TRP A 46 -6.78 2.29 17.12
N LEU A 47 -7.37 1.31 17.80
CA LEU A 47 -7.01 -0.09 17.61
C LEU A 47 -7.35 -0.52 16.19
N GLN A 48 -8.56 -0.20 15.73
CA GLN A 48 -9.00 -0.53 14.38
C GLN A 48 -8.15 0.22 13.34
N THR A 49 -7.90 1.51 13.56
CA THR A 49 -7.08 2.35 12.64
C THR A 49 -5.67 1.79 12.49
N ILE A 50 -5.00 1.47 13.60
CA ILE A 50 -3.64 0.91 13.60
C ILE A 50 -3.64 -0.47 12.98
N PHE A 51 -4.62 -1.33 13.31
CA PHE A 51 -4.74 -2.65 12.70
C PHE A 51 -4.81 -2.56 11.18
N TRP A 52 -5.67 -1.70 10.64
CA TRP A 52 -5.82 -1.55 9.18
C TRP A 52 -4.64 -0.84 8.52
N ALA A 53 -3.85 -0.05 9.26
CA ALA A 53 -2.58 0.47 8.76
C ALA A 53 -1.53 -0.64 8.65
N LEU A 54 -1.46 -1.58 9.60
CA LEU A 54 -0.48 -2.66 9.56
C LEU A 54 -0.90 -3.83 8.67
N PHE A 55 -2.20 -4.00 8.44
CA PHE A 55 -2.75 -5.15 7.75
C PHE A 55 -2.21 -5.38 6.33
N PRO A 56 -1.99 -4.37 5.46
CA PRO A 56 -1.50 -4.61 4.09
C PRO A 56 -0.17 -5.37 4.08
N ASP A 57 0.71 -5.03 5.00
CA ASP A 57 2.01 -5.69 5.17
C ASP A 57 1.86 -7.07 5.79
N LEU A 58 1.05 -7.22 6.83
CA LEU A 58 0.81 -8.53 7.45
C LEU A 58 0.19 -9.51 6.45
N ALA A 59 -0.82 -9.08 5.70
CA ALA A 59 -1.54 -9.91 4.74
C ALA A 59 -0.68 -10.27 3.52
N ALA A 60 0.27 -9.41 3.13
CA ALA A 60 1.22 -9.72 2.07
C ALA A 60 2.41 -10.55 2.57
N PHE A 61 3.11 -10.09 3.60
CA PHE A 61 4.39 -10.65 4.03
C PHE A 61 4.28 -11.93 4.83
N VAL A 62 3.19 -12.18 5.58
CA VAL A 62 3.03 -13.44 6.31
C VAL A 62 2.96 -14.64 5.33
N PRO A 63 2.10 -14.65 4.30
CA PRO A 63 2.07 -15.73 3.32
C PRO A 63 3.36 -15.83 2.50
N ILE A 64 3.92 -14.69 2.06
CA ILE A 64 5.17 -14.63 1.30
C ILE A 64 6.30 -15.25 2.13
N GLY A 65 6.45 -14.83 3.39
CA GLY A 65 7.46 -15.32 4.31
C GLY A 65 7.33 -16.82 4.57
N ALA A 66 6.11 -17.30 4.83
CA ALA A 66 5.82 -18.73 5.03
C ALA A 66 6.15 -19.59 3.80
N SER A 67 6.06 -19.02 2.60
CA SER A 67 6.31 -19.73 1.33
C SER A 67 7.71 -19.50 0.75
N SER A 68 8.49 -18.58 1.33
CA SER A 68 9.82 -18.22 0.85
C SER A 68 10.83 -19.32 1.18
N LYS A 69 11.66 -19.70 0.20
CA LYS A 69 12.78 -20.64 0.40
C LYS A 69 14.09 -19.90 0.21
N ARG A 70 15.04 -20.04 1.14
CA ARG A 70 16.41 -19.49 1.04
C ARG A 70 16.47 -17.99 0.66
N ARG A 71 15.55 -17.18 1.20
CA ARG A 71 15.39 -15.73 0.93
C ARG A 71 14.83 -15.36 -0.45
N ASP A 72 14.42 -16.34 -1.24
CA ASP A 72 13.72 -16.10 -2.50
C ASP A 72 12.22 -15.93 -2.27
N TRP A 73 11.67 -14.87 -2.86
CA TRP A 73 10.23 -14.68 -2.91
C TRP A 73 9.57 -15.70 -3.83
N PRO A 74 8.39 -16.22 -3.47
CA PRO A 74 7.58 -16.97 -4.42
C PRO A 74 7.21 -16.06 -5.62
N GLY A 75 7.09 -16.65 -6.81
CA GLY A 75 6.79 -15.90 -8.04
C GLY A 75 5.47 -15.10 -7.98
N TRP A 76 4.52 -15.52 -7.13
CA TRP A 76 3.27 -14.80 -6.87
C TRP A 76 3.39 -13.69 -5.82
N GLY A 77 4.51 -13.60 -5.09
CA GLY A 77 4.67 -12.69 -3.96
C GLY A 77 4.56 -11.21 -4.33
N ALA A 78 5.12 -10.82 -5.49
CA ALA A 78 4.95 -9.46 -6.01
C ALA A 78 3.49 -9.13 -6.34
N GLY A 79 2.74 -10.11 -6.87
CA GLY A 79 1.32 -9.96 -7.14
C GLY A 79 0.50 -9.77 -5.86
N LEU A 80 0.77 -10.57 -4.82
CA LEU A 80 0.10 -10.46 -3.53
C LEU A 80 0.41 -9.12 -2.84
N TYR A 81 1.68 -8.69 -2.85
CA TYR A 81 2.06 -7.38 -2.34
C TYR A 81 1.31 -6.25 -3.06
N ASN A 82 1.29 -6.28 -4.40
CA ASN A 82 0.61 -5.27 -5.21
C ASN A 82 -0.91 -5.26 -4.99
N LEU A 83 -1.53 -6.42 -4.74
CA LEU A 83 -2.95 -6.52 -4.44
C LEU A 83 -3.30 -5.71 -3.19
N PHE A 84 -2.54 -5.85 -2.11
CA PHE A 84 -2.77 -5.13 -0.85
C PHE A 84 -2.30 -3.66 -0.89
N HIS A 85 -1.37 -3.33 -1.78
CA HIS A 85 -0.80 -1.97 -1.93
C HIS A 85 -1.39 -1.18 -3.12
N ASN A 86 -2.52 -1.63 -3.67
CA ASN A 86 -3.25 -0.91 -4.71
C ASN A 86 -4.33 -0.01 -4.08
N VAL A 87 -4.06 1.30 -4.09
CA VAL A 87 -4.93 2.31 -3.49
C VAL A 87 -6.31 2.39 -4.15
N LEU A 88 -6.40 2.19 -5.47
CA LEU A 88 -7.66 2.30 -6.20
C LEU A 88 -8.57 1.12 -5.88
N LEU A 89 -8.02 -0.10 -5.87
CA LEU A 89 -8.79 -1.31 -5.57
C LEU A 89 -9.40 -1.24 -4.17
N TRP A 90 -8.58 -0.97 -3.15
CA TRP A 90 -9.04 -0.93 -1.77
C TRP A 90 -9.84 0.35 -1.47
N GLY A 91 -9.50 1.48 -2.09
CA GLY A 91 -10.30 2.69 -2.02
C GLY A 91 -11.74 2.47 -2.48
N LEU A 92 -11.94 1.77 -3.61
CA LEU A 92 -13.27 1.37 -4.08
C LEU A 92 -13.93 0.34 -3.17
N GLY A 93 -13.19 -0.67 -2.71
CA GLY A 93 -13.71 -1.69 -1.80
C GLY A 93 -14.26 -1.08 -0.51
N PHE A 94 -13.52 -0.14 0.09
CA PHE A 94 -13.99 0.53 1.30
C PHE A 94 -15.08 1.58 1.05
N ALA A 95 -15.03 2.31 -0.06
CA ALA A 95 -16.12 3.21 -0.43
C ALA A 95 -17.43 2.43 -0.62
N GLY A 96 -17.35 1.26 -1.25
CA GLY A 96 -18.49 0.33 -1.35
C GLY A 96 -18.95 -0.14 0.03
N SER A 97 -18.04 -0.61 0.89
CA SER A 97 -18.42 -1.07 2.23
C SER A 97 -19.07 0.03 3.07
N TRP A 98 -18.62 1.28 2.93
CA TRP A 98 -19.25 2.45 3.55
C TRP A 98 -20.70 2.62 3.09
N VAL A 99 -20.93 2.66 1.78
CA VAL A 99 -22.25 2.88 1.19
C VAL A 99 -23.24 1.78 1.58
N PHE A 100 -22.79 0.52 1.61
CA PHE A 100 -23.69 -0.62 1.78
C PHE A 100 -23.82 -1.12 3.23
N LEU A 101 -22.81 -0.91 4.08
CA LEU A 101 -22.80 -1.44 5.44
C LEU A 101 -22.97 -0.37 6.51
N THR A 102 -23.03 0.92 6.13
CA THR A 102 -23.10 2.07 7.06
C THR A 102 -22.04 2.01 8.17
N GLY A 103 -20.92 1.34 7.87
CA GLY A 103 -19.92 0.93 8.84
C GLY A 103 -18.93 2.05 9.14
N VAL A 104 -18.14 1.84 10.18
CA VAL A 104 -17.08 2.77 10.58
C VAL A 104 -15.96 2.80 9.51
N TYR A 105 -15.55 4.00 9.11
CA TYR A 105 -14.63 4.30 8.00
C TYR A 105 -13.15 4.39 8.40
N TRP A 106 -12.82 4.15 9.68
CA TRP A 106 -11.44 4.07 10.15
C TRP A 106 -10.55 3.10 9.35
N PRO A 107 -11.05 1.95 8.83
CA PRO A 107 -10.26 1.08 7.97
C PRO A 107 -9.68 1.82 6.75
N ILE A 108 -10.43 2.76 6.18
CA ILE A 108 -10.01 3.55 5.01
C ILE A 108 -8.79 4.39 5.35
N PHE A 109 -8.84 5.09 6.49
CA PHE A 109 -7.75 5.99 6.85
C PHE A 109 -6.51 5.26 7.31
N GLY A 110 -6.66 4.16 8.06
CA GLY A 110 -5.52 3.32 8.42
C GLY A 110 -4.82 2.78 7.18
N TRP A 111 -5.58 2.18 6.27
CA TRP A 111 -5.06 1.61 5.04
C TRP A 111 -4.46 2.66 4.10
N LEU A 112 -5.14 3.79 3.94
CA LEU A 112 -4.67 4.88 3.08
C LEU A 112 -3.38 5.50 3.65
N ALA A 113 -3.32 5.72 4.97
CA ALA A 113 -2.12 6.23 5.63
C ALA A 113 -0.92 5.28 5.44
N HIS A 114 -1.14 3.96 5.49
CA HIS A 114 -0.08 2.99 5.18
C HIS A 114 0.42 3.12 3.75
N ILE A 115 -0.47 3.09 2.75
CA ILE A 115 -0.06 3.17 1.34
C ILE A 115 0.67 4.49 1.05
N THR A 116 0.15 5.62 1.56
CA THR A 116 0.78 6.92 1.29
C THR A 116 2.14 7.03 1.99
N ALA A 117 2.29 6.47 3.19
CA ALA A 117 3.57 6.40 3.88
C ALA A 117 4.58 5.52 3.11
N ASP A 118 4.14 4.34 2.64
CA ASP A 118 4.95 3.43 1.81
C ASP A 118 5.48 4.15 0.56
N ARG A 119 4.62 4.90 -0.15
CA ARG A 119 5.01 5.69 -1.33
C ARG A 119 5.94 6.85 -0.99
N ALA A 120 5.72 7.55 0.13
CA ALA A 120 6.59 8.62 0.59
C ALA A 120 8.03 8.13 0.87
N LEU A 121 8.14 6.91 1.41
CA LEU A 121 9.42 6.25 1.68
C LEU A 121 10.10 5.71 0.42
N GLY A 122 9.44 5.77 -0.74
CA GLY A 122 9.98 5.35 -2.03
C GLY A 122 9.72 3.88 -2.38
N TYR A 123 8.87 3.20 -1.61
CA TYR A 123 8.39 1.88 -1.98
C TYR A 123 7.32 2.02 -3.07
N GLY A 124 7.41 1.20 -4.10
CA GLY A 124 6.52 1.16 -5.25
C GLY A 124 5.88 -0.21 -5.42
N LEU A 125 4.91 -0.31 -6.34
CA LEU A 125 4.45 -1.61 -6.82
C LEU A 125 5.63 -2.41 -7.37
N ARG A 126 5.68 -3.69 -7.03
CA ARG A 126 6.79 -4.58 -7.38
C ARG A 126 6.55 -5.22 -8.74
N GLN A 127 7.61 -5.32 -9.55
CA GLN A 127 7.56 -6.13 -10.77
C GLN A 127 7.48 -7.61 -10.39
N ALA A 128 6.66 -8.38 -11.12
CA ALA A 128 6.62 -9.82 -10.95
C ALA A 128 7.98 -10.42 -11.34
N SER A 129 8.57 -11.23 -10.46
CA SER A 129 9.72 -12.05 -10.78
C SER A 129 9.32 -13.02 -11.89
N LYS A 130 10.02 -13.00 -13.03
CA LYS A 130 9.80 -14.01 -14.07
C LYS A 130 10.07 -15.40 -13.46
N PRO A 131 9.19 -16.40 -13.66
CA PRO A 131 9.53 -17.76 -13.29
C PRO A 131 10.78 -18.16 -14.05
N THR A 132 11.81 -18.57 -13.31
CA THR A 132 13.03 -19.12 -13.88
C THR A 132 12.62 -20.36 -14.68
N ARG A 133 12.61 -20.24 -16.01
CA ARG A 133 12.34 -21.38 -16.89
C ARG A 133 13.47 -22.37 -16.64
N LEU A 134 13.17 -23.49 -15.98
CA LEU A 134 14.11 -24.60 -15.86
C LEU A 134 14.54 -24.96 -17.28
N LYS A 135 15.83 -24.79 -17.59
CA LYS A 135 16.41 -25.40 -18.77
C LYS A 135 16.35 -26.90 -18.53
N GLU A 136 15.45 -27.59 -19.22
CA GLU A 136 15.55 -29.02 -19.44
C GLU A 136 16.87 -29.25 -20.19
N THR A 137 17.77 -30.01 -19.57
CA THR A 137 18.98 -30.58 -20.18
C THR A 137 18.80 -32.08 -20.26
#